data_AF-A0A836SBI3-F1
#
_entry.id   AF-A0A836SBI3-F1
#
_cell.length_a   1.000
_cell.length_b   1.000
_cell.length_c   1.000
_cell.angle_alpha   90.00
_cell.angle_beta   90.00
_cell.angle_gamma   90.00
#
_symmetry.space_group_name_H-M   'P 1'
#
loop_
_entity.id
_entity.type
_entity.pdbx_description
1 polymer ?
#
loop_
_entity_poly.entity_id
_entity_poly.type
_entity_poly.pdbx_seq_one_letter_code
_entity_poly.pdbx_strand_id
1 'polypeptide(L)'
;MRLLIVTQADPLYMPIFFKFFTENLRNPEVEVRKVVILRPLNQRNKFGLLKKVLDLYGAWGTFRLLLKLLRVKVGTGTVEGYLKRAGIGYEHVEDINDGSVADYVRREGIDLVVSVAASQIFSEDLLSSPRYGCINVHHGRLPEYRGMMSTFWQMYNGEEFAVVTFHRMTEDLDRGEVLLEKKVKINYDRPLDYLIKKTKIFSALYMLDLLDEIAEDPGRLFQGRPQEGKEGYYPFPGREHGIAFRRKGLKLL
;
A
#
# COMPACT_ATOMS: atom_id res chain seq x y z
N MET A 1 -8.20 -19.63 -6.59
CA MET A 1 -8.60 -18.32 -6.02
C MET A 1 -8.36 -17.21 -7.05
N ARG A 2 -9.41 -16.47 -7.42
CA ARG A 2 -9.36 -15.32 -8.33
C ARG A 2 -9.20 -14.01 -7.56
N LEU A 3 -8.18 -13.23 -7.92
CA LEU A 3 -7.78 -12.01 -7.24
C LEU A 3 -8.00 -10.77 -8.10
N LEU A 4 -8.51 -9.71 -7.49
CA LEU A 4 -8.39 -8.34 -8.00
C LEU A 4 -7.46 -7.56 -7.06
N ILE A 5 -6.43 -6.92 -7.60
CA ILE A 5 -5.57 -6.02 -6.82
C ILE A 5 -5.93 -4.58 -7.14
N VAL A 6 -6.09 -3.74 -6.12
CA VAL A 6 -6.32 -2.30 -6.28
C VAL A 6 -5.10 -1.55 -5.73
N THR A 7 -4.52 -0.68 -6.56
CA THR A 7 -3.35 0.13 -6.22
C THR A 7 -3.54 1.56 -6.70
N GLN A 8 -2.54 2.42 -6.51
CA GLN A 8 -2.45 3.73 -7.14
C GLN A 8 -1.25 3.83 -8.09
N ALA A 9 -1.30 4.78 -9.03
CA ALA A 9 -0.19 5.10 -9.96
C ALA A 9 0.95 5.87 -9.26
N ASP A 10 1.52 5.32 -8.20
CA ASP A 10 2.72 5.85 -7.54
C ASP A 10 3.97 5.38 -8.29
N PRO A 11 4.73 6.28 -8.95
CA PRO A 11 5.90 5.90 -9.71
C PRO A 11 7.11 5.53 -8.84
N LEU A 12 7.14 5.88 -7.55
CA LEU A 12 8.35 5.73 -6.73
C LEU A 12 8.44 4.39 -6.02
N TYR A 13 7.34 3.92 -5.43
CA TYR A 13 7.39 2.78 -4.52
C TYR A 13 6.52 1.60 -4.98
N MET A 14 5.41 1.83 -5.68
CA MET A 14 4.59 0.72 -6.18
C MET A 14 5.27 -0.16 -7.24
N PRO A 15 6.12 0.35 -8.15
CA PRO A 15 6.86 -0.54 -9.05
C PRO A 15 7.78 -1.53 -8.31
N ILE A 16 8.27 -1.16 -7.13
CA ILE A 16 9.09 -2.05 -6.30
C ILE A 16 8.23 -3.19 -5.76
N PHE A 17 7.05 -2.87 -5.22
CA PHE A 17 6.10 -3.90 -4.79
C PHE A 17 5.77 -4.85 -5.93
N PHE A 18 5.34 -4.32 -7.09
CA PHE A 18 4.91 -5.15 -8.21
C PHE A 18 6.04 -5.95 -8.84
N LYS A 19 7.27 -5.43 -8.88
CA LYS A 19 8.45 -6.21 -9.27
C LYS A 19 8.54 -7.50 -8.48
N PHE A 20 8.59 -7.38 -7.16
CA PHE A 20 8.78 -8.53 -6.28
C PHE A 20 7.54 -9.43 -6.26
N PHE A 21 6.34 -8.86 -6.27
CA PHE A 21 5.10 -9.63 -6.34
C PHE A 21 5.05 -10.49 -7.61
N THR A 22 5.23 -9.88 -8.80
CA THR A 22 5.11 -10.61 -10.06
C THR A 22 6.25 -11.58 -10.33
N GLU A 23 7.47 -11.29 -9.85
CA GLU A 23 8.63 -12.21 -10.01
C GLU A 23 8.52 -13.45 -9.10
N ASN A 24 7.72 -13.39 -8.04
CA ASN A 24 7.58 -14.44 -7.03
C ASN A 24 6.17 -15.05 -6.95
N LEU A 25 5.21 -14.60 -7.76
CA LEU A 25 3.92 -15.26 -7.89
C LEU A 25 4.11 -16.60 -8.62
N ARG A 26 4.11 -17.69 -7.87
CA ARG A 26 4.37 -19.05 -8.38
C ARG A 26 3.20 -20.02 -8.18
N ASN A 27 2.31 -19.75 -7.25
CA ASN A 27 1.19 -20.63 -6.95
C ASN A 27 0.14 -20.59 -8.08
N PRO A 28 -0.10 -21.71 -8.78
CA PRO A 28 -1.07 -21.76 -9.88
C PRO A 28 -2.52 -21.60 -9.40
N GLU A 29 -2.79 -21.83 -8.12
CA GLU A 29 -4.11 -21.64 -7.52
C GLU A 29 -4.43 -20.15 -7.29
N VAL A 30 -3.45 -19.25 -7.40
CA VAL A 30 -3.66 -17.80 -7.24
C VAL A 30 -3.66 -17.11 -8.60
N GLU A 31 -4.84 -16.80 -9.11
CA GLU A 31 -5.03 -16.14 -10.40
C GLU A 31 -5.30 -14.65 -10.23
N VAL A 32 -4.38 -13.78 -10.63
CA VAL A 32 -4.60 -12.32 -10.65
C VAL A 32 -5.35 -11.95 -11.93
N ARG A 33 -6.67 -11.78 -11.82
CA ARG A 33 -7.54 -11.46 -12.96
C ARG A 33 -7.26 -10.08 -13.53
N LYS A 34 -7.08 -9.10 -12.64
CA LYS A 34 -6.79 -7.71 -13.03
C LYS A 34 -6.13 -6.95 -11.90
N VAL A 35 -5.38 -5.90 -12.25
CA VAL A 35 -4.97 -4.83 -11.35
C VAL A 35 -5.68 -3.52 -11.72
N VAL A 36 -6.41 -2.94 -10.78
CA VAL A 36 -7.00 -1.60 -10.91
C VAL A 36 -5.99 -0.57 -10.39
N ILE A 37 -5.67 0.43 -11.21
CA ILE A 37 -4.69 1.47 -10.90
C ILE A 37 -5.42 2.82 -10.77
N LEU A 38 -5.59 3.26 -9.54
CA LEU A 38 -6.21 4.53 -9.21
C LEU A 38 -5.24 5.72 -9.39
N ARG A 39 -5.79 6.92 -9.52
CA ARG A 39 -4.99 8.14 -9.42
C ARG A 39 -4.34 8.25 -8.03
N PRO A 40 -3.10 8.74 -7.93
CA PRO A 40 -2.46 8.97 -6.65
C PRO A 40 -3.24 9.89 -5.72
N LEU A 41 -3.11 9.65 -4.42
CA LEU A 41 -3.77 10.42 -3.38
C LEU A 41 -3.47 11.94 -3.53
N ASN A 42 -4.49 12.79 -3.41
CA ASN A 42 -4.41 14.26 -3.53
C ASN A 42 -4.07 14.86 -4.91
N GLN A 43 -4.24 14.14 -6.02
CA GLN A 43 -3.92 14.69 -7.35
C GLN A 43 -4.85 15.82 -7.86
N ARG A 44 -6.01 16.06 -7.25
CA ARG A 44 -6.89 17.18 -7.66
C ARG A 44 -6.21 18.57 -7.48
N ASN A 45 -5.21 18.68 -6.60
CA ASN A 45 -4.47 19.92 -6.37
C ASN A 45 -2.94 19.70 -6.41
N LYS A 46 -2.36 19.79 -7.61
CA LYS A 46 -0.91 19.64 -7.85
C LYS A 46 -0.06 20.62 -7.03
N PHE A 47 -0.52 21.86 -6.87
CA PHE A 47 0.16 22.86 -6.04
C PHE A 47 0.14 22.49 -4.56
N GLY A 48 -1.00 22.01 -4.06
CA GLY A 48 -1.14 21.52 -2.69
C GLY A 48 -0.22 20.33 -2.42
N LEU A 49 -0.11 19.39 -3.36
CA LEU A 49 0.82 18.26 -3.27
C LEU A 49 2.29 18.74 -3.25
N LEU A 50 2.67 19.63 -4.17
CA LEU A 50 4.03 20.19 -4.21
C LEU A 50 4.37 20.93 -2.90
N LYS A 51 3.42 21.69 -2.34
CA LYS A 51 3.57 22.34 -1.05
C LYS A 51 3.79 21.33 0.08
N LYS A 52 2.97 20.27 0.17
CA LYS A 52 3.15 19.19 1.16
C LYS A 52 4.53 18.53 1.05
N VAL A 53 5.00 18.29 -0.16
CA VAL A 53 6.34 17.73 -0.42
C VAL A 53 7.42 18.72 0.02
N LEU A 54 7.32 20.00 -0.36
CA LEU A 54 8.25 21.05 0.06
C LEU A 54 8.30 21.22 1.57
N ASP A 55 7.15 21.19 2.24
CA ASP A 55 7.02 21.30 3.68
C ASP A 55 7.75 20.16 4.39
N LEU A 56 7.51 18.92 3.95
CA LEU A 56 8.12 17.73 4.56
C LEU A 56 9.62 17.63 4.24
N TYR A 57 9.98 17.67 2.95
CA TYR A 57 11.33 17.37 2.45
C TYR A 57 12.26 18.58 2.39
N GLY A 58 11.75 19.80 2.49
CA GLY A 58 12.49 21.03 2.21
C GLY A 58 12.85 21.17 0.73
N ALA A 59 13.44 22.32 0.35
CA ALA A 59 13.80 22.60 -1.04
C ALA A 59 14.76 21.57 -1.63
N TRP A 60 15.84 21.25 -0.91
CA TRP A 60 16.84 20.28 -1.38
C TRP A 60 16.31 18.85 -1.46
N GLY A 61 15.53 18.40 -0.47
CA GLY A 61 14.89 17.09 -0.52
C GLY A 61 13.87 16.99 -1.66
N THR A 62 13.09 18.05 -1.89
CA THR A 62 12.14 18.13 -3.01
C THR A 62 12.88 18.03 -4.35
N PHE A 63 13.97 18.77 -4.52
CA PHE A 63 14.81 18.68 -5.72
C PHE A 63 15.33 17.25 -5.95
N ARG A 64 15.86 16.59 -4.91
CA ARG A 64 16.28 15.19 -5.01
C ARG A 64 15.14 14.24 -5.36
N LEU A 65 13.92 14.48 -4.84
CA LEU A 65 12.74 13.68 -5.18
C LEU A 65 12.32 13.88 -6.64
N LEU A 66 12.36 15.11 -7.15
CA LEU A 66 12.09 15.41 -8.56
C LEU A 66 13.10 14.71 -9.49
N LEU A 67 14.40 14.72 -9.15
CA LEU A 67 15.40 13.96 -9.89
C LEU A 67 15.12 12.45 -9.89
N LYS A 68 14.68 11.88 -8.76
CA LYS A 68 14.25 10.47 -8.70
C LYS A 68 13.06 10.21 -9.63
N LEU A 69 12.05 11.08 -9.63
CA LEU A 69 10.88 10.97 -10.51
C LEU A 69 11.26 11.03 -11.99
N LEU A 70 12.17 11.93 -12.37
CA LEU A 70 12.68 12.03 -13.73
C LEU A 70 13.39 10.75 -14.17
N ARG A 71 14.20 10.14 -13.29
CA ARG A 71 14.86 8.85 -13.57
C ARG A 71 13.87 7.72 -13.78
N VAL A 72 12.80 7.67 -12.99
CA VAL A 72 11.75 6.65 -13.17
C VAL A 72 11.06 6.80 -14.52
N LYS A 73 10.76 8.03 -14.96
CA LYS A 73 10.10 8.27 -16.26
C LYS A 73 10.91 7.81 -17.47
N VAL A 74 12.23 7.67 -17.33
CA VAL A 74 13.14 7.21 -18.38
C VAL A 74 13.38 5.69 -18.30
N GLY A 75 12.95 5.03 -17.22
CA GLY A 75 13.10 3.58 -17.01
C GLY A 75 11.89 2.76 -17.44
N THR A 76 12.08 1.43 -17.55
CA THR A 76 11.03 0.43 -17.87
C THR A 76 10.37 -0.21 -16.65
N GLY A 77 10.72 0.27 -15.45
CA GLY A 77 10.25 -0.24 -14.17
C GLY A 77 9.02 0.51 -13.66
N THR A 78 7.93 0.54 -14.44
CA THR A 78 6.61 1.03 -13.98
C THR A 78 5.74 -0.14 -13.51
N VAL A 79 4.66 0.13 -12.78
CA VAL A 79 3.68 -0.89 -12.37
C VAL A 79 3.17 -1.62 -13.60
N GLU A 80 2.72 -0.87 -14.61
CA GLU A 80 2.22 -1.39 -15.89
C GLU A 80 3.29 -2.25 -16.60
N GLY A 81 4.55 -1.83 -16.55
CA GLY A 81 5.66 -2.58 -17.13
C GLY A 81 5.86 -3.95 -16.48
N TYR A 82 5.77 -4.04 -15.15
CA TYR A 82 5.84 -5.33 -14.44
C TYR A 82 4.62 -6.20 -14.71
N LEU A 83 3.42 -5.62 -14.71
CA LEU A 83 2.18 -6.35 -15.00
C LEU A 83 2.17 -6.93 -16.42
N LYS A 84 2.57 -6.14 -17.43
CA LYS A 84 2.70 -6.61 -18.82
C LYS A 84 3.67 -7.76 -18.97
N ARG A 85 4.85 -7.68 -18.32
CA ARG A 85 5.84 -8.77 -18.36
C ARG A 85 5.33 -10.06 -17.71
N ALA A 86 4.47 -9.94 -16.72
CA ALA A 86 3.83 -11.06 -16.05
C ALA A 86 2.56 -11.57 -16.75
N GLY A 87 2.12 -10.93 -17.84
CA GLY A 87 0.87 -11.27 -18.52
C GLY A 87 -0.40 -10.91 -17.75
N ILE A 88 -0.31 -9.99 -16.77
CA ILE A 88 -1.44 -9.59 -15.93
C ILE A 88 -2.10 -8.34 -16.52
N GLY A 89 -3.42 -8.42 -16.75
CA GLY A 89 -4.23 -7.30 -17.21
C GLY A 89 -4.32 -6.18 -16.17
N TYR A 90 -4.40 -4.93 -16.62
CA TYR A 90 -4.61 -3.79 -15.74
C TYR A 90 -5.50 -2.74 -16.38
N GLU A 91 -6.15 -1.93 -15.55
CA GLU A 91 -6.95 -0.79 -15.99
C GLU A 91 -6.78 0.41 -15.06
N HIS A 92 -6.89 1.61 -15.63
CA HIS A 92 -6.93 2.83 -14.84
C HIS A 92 -8.38 3.20 -14.56
N VAL A 93 -8.69 3.42 -13.28
CA VAL A 93 -10.03 3.81 -12.82
C VAL A 93 -9.93 5.15 -12.10
N GLU A 94 -10.89 6.02 -12.38
CA GLU A 94 -10.99 7.35 -11.79
C GLU A 94 -11.68 7.34 -10.43
N ASP A 95 -12.77 6.59 -10.31
CA ASP A 95 -13.54 6.41 -9.09
C ASP A 95 -13.76 4.91 -8.88
N ILE A 96 -13.20 4.36 -7.80
CA ILE A 96 -13.33 2.94 -7.48
C ILE A 96 -14.79 2.55 -7.15
N ASN A 97 -15.63 3.54 -6.85
CA ASN A 97 -17.00 3.39 -6.38
C ASN A 97 -18.06 3.73 -7.43
N ASP A 98 -17.69 3.90 -8.71
CA ASP A 98 -18.66 4.19 -9.79
C ASP A 98 -19.54 2.99 -10.20
N GLY A 99 -19.40 1.85 -9.51
CA GLY A 99 -20.11 0.60 -9.75
C GLY A 99 -19.42 -0.32 -10.75
N SER A 100 -18.63 0.21 -11.68
CA SER A 100 -18.03 -0.59 -12.76
C SER A 100 -17.08 -1.68 -12.25
N VAL A 101 -16.34 -1.38 -11.19
CA VAL A 101 -15.40 -2.32 -10.57
C VAL A 101 -16.13 -3.40 -9.77
N ALA A 102 -17.18 -3.04 -9.03
CA ALA A 102 -18.00 -4.01 -8.29
C ALA A 102 -18.75 -4.95 -9.25
N ASP A 103 -19.25 -4.43 -10.37
CA ASP A 103 -19.86 -5.23 -11.43
C ASP A 103 -18.86 -6.17 -12.10
N TYR A 104 -17.63 -5.71 -12.34
CA TYR A 104 -16.54 -6.56 -12.81
C TYR A 104 -16.24 -7.68 -11.80
N VAL A 105 -16.14 -7.34 -10.51
CA VAL A 105 -15.88 -8.31 -9.43
C VAL A 105 -16.92 -9.42 -9.41
N ARG A 106 -18.21 -9.07 -9.48
CA ARG A 106 -19.31 -10.05 -9.51
C ARG A 106 -19.29 -10.89 -10.78
N ARG A 107 -19.15 -10.26 -11.95
CA ARG A 107 -19.19 -10.95 -13.25
C ARG A 107 -18.06 -11.95 -13.42
N GLU A 108 -16.85 -11.60 -12.97
CA GLU A 108 -15.67 -12.47 -13.09
C GLU A 108 -15.56 -13.49 -11.95
N GLY A 109 -16.46 -13.42 -10.96
CA GLY A 109 -16.43 -14.27 -9.77
C GLY A 109 -15.12 -14.10 -9.00
N ILE A 110 -14.73 -12.85 -8.72
CA ILE A 110 -13.52 -12.57 -7.93
C ILE A 110 -13.73 -13.07 -6.49
N ASP A 111 -12.78 -13.86 -6.01
CA ASP A 111 -12.83 -14.42 -4.66
C ASP A 111 -12.39 -13.41 -3.61
N LEU A 112 -11.35 -12.63 -3.90
CA LEU A 112 -10.73 -11.68 -2.97
C LEU A 112 -10.29 -10.40 -3.70
N VAL A 113 -10.55 -9.25 -3.08
CA VAL A 113 -9.95 -7.98 -3.50
C VAL A 113 -8.85 -7.59 -2.50
N VAL A 114 -7.67 -7.23 -3.00
CA VAL A 114 -6.55 -6.78 -2.16
C VAL A 114 -6.20 -5.34 -2.47
N SER A 115 -6.42 -4.45 -1.50
CA SER A 115 -5.97 -3.07 -1.54
C SER A 115 -4.50 -2.98 -1.16
N VAL A 116 -3.67 -2.50 -2.08
CA VAL A 116 -2.25 -2.23 -1.88
C VAL A 116 -1.99 -0.75 -2.11
N ALA A 117 -2.09 0.03 -1.03
CA ALA A 117 -1.98 1.49 -1.09
C ALA A 117 -2.98 2.14 -2.07
N ALA A 118 -4.22 1.65 -2.11
CA ALA A 118 -5.30 2.34 -2.82
C ALA A 118 -5.50 3.76 -2.27
N SER A 119 -5.86 4.69 -3.14
CA SER A 119 -5.98 6.12 -2.81
C SER A 119 -7.41 6.57 -2.47
N GLN A 120 -8.35 5.64 -2.46
CA GLN A 120 -9.79 5.90 -2.25
C GLN A 120 -10.36 4.91 -1.25
N ILE A 121 -11.37 5.35 -0.51
CA ILE A 121 -12.16 4.51 0.38
C ILE A 121 -13.13 3.70 -0.47
N PHE A 122 -13.30 2.42 -0.17
CA PHE A 122 -14.17 1.52 -0.95
C PHE A 122 -15.59 1.60 -0.39
N SER A 123 -16.58 1.66 -1.28
CA SER A 123 -17.99 1.61 -0.94
C SER A 123 -18.38 0.23 -0.39
N GLU A 124 -19.46 0.19 0.37
CA GLU A 124 -20.07 -1.07 0.84
C GLU A 124 -20.35 -2.03 -0.32
N ASP A 125 -20.80 -1.49 -1.47
CA ASP A 125 -21.06 -2.26 -2.70
C ASP A 125 -19.81 -3.02 -3.17
N LEU A 126 -18.66 -2.33 -3.24
CA LEU A 126 -17.40 -2.98 -3.62
C LEU A 126 -16.90 -3.92 -2.51
N LEU A 127 -16.97 -3.51 -1.24
CA LEU A 127 -16.51 -4.31 -0.09
C LEU A 127 -17.22 -5.66 0.01
N SER A 128 -18.51 -5.70 -0.34
CA SER A 128 -19.35 -6.90 -0.31
C SER A 128 -19.37 -7.69 -1.63
N SER A 129 -18.86 -7.14 -2.72
CA SER A 129 -18.90 -7.76 -4.04
C SER A 129 -18.05 -9.04 -4.22
N PRO A 130 -16.82 -9.18 -3.67
CA PRO A 130 -16.04 -10.41 -3.81
C PRO A 130 -16.46 -11.48 -2.81
N ARG A 131 -16.29 -12.75 -3.17
CA ARG A 131 -16.77 -13.91 -2.38
C ARG A 131 -16.31 -13.89 -0.92
N TYR A 132 -15.07 -13.48 -0.66
CA TYR A 132 -14.47 -13.47 0.68
C TYR A 132 -14.14 -12.06 1.18
N GLY A 133 -14.70 -11.03 0.54
CA GLY A 133 -14.52 -9.64 0.94
C GLY A 133 -13.20 -9.02 0.44
N CYS A 134 -12.82 -7.93 1.09
CA CYS A 134 -11.64 -7.14 0.76
C CYS A 134 -10.63 -7.16 1.91
N ILE A 135 -9.34 -7.18 1.59
CA ILE A 135 -8.26 -7.00 2.56
C ILE A 135 -7.34 -5.85 2.15
N ASN A 136 -6.69 -5.21 3.11
CA ASN A 136 -5.80 -4.09 2.87
C ASN A 136 -4.40 -4.34 3.45
N VAL A 137 -3.38 -3.87 2.73
CA VAL A 137 -1.98 -3.90 3.14
C VAL A 137 -1.59 -2.54 3.74
N HIS A 138 -1.70 -2.43 5.05
CA HIS A 138 -1.33 -1.22 5.80
C HIS A 138 0.14 -1.27 6.26
N HIS A 139 0.82 -0.13 6.27
CA HIS A 139 2.26 -0.04 6.60
C HIS A 139 2.49 0.56 7.99
N GLY A 140 1.64 0.18 8.94
CA GLY A 140 1.78 0.46 10.36
C GLY A 140 1.03 -0.55 11.23
N ARG A 141 1.38 -0.58 12.52
CA ARG A 141 0.67 -1.38 13.51
C ARG A 141 -0.72 -0.82 13.73
N LEU A 142 -1.74 -1.67 13.67
CA LEU A 142 -3.13 -1.28 13.93
C LEU A 142 -3.54 -1.69 15.36
N PRO A 143 -4.27 -0.84 16.11
CA PRO A 143 -4.89 0.43 15.71
C PRO A 143 -3.99 1.67 15.89
N GLU A 144 -2.74 1.49 16.33
CA GLU A 144 -1.86 2.56 16.80
C GLU A 144 -1.45 3.57 15.71
N TYR A 145 -1.22 3.11 14.48
CA TYR A 145 -0.65 3.89 13.39
C TYR A 145 -1.59 3.99 12.17
N ARG A 146 -2.88 4.28 12.38
CA ARG A 146 -3.83 4.54 11.28
C ARG A 146 -3.50 5.82 10.53
N GLY A 147 -4.02 5.94 9.32
CA GLY A 147 -3.89 7.15 8.50
C GLY A 147 -2.74 7.08 7.50
N MET A 148 -2.06 8.22 7.30
CA MET A 148 -1.13 8.40 6.18
C MET A 148 0.32 8.29 6.62
N MET A 149 1.17 7.77 5.73
CA MET A 149 2.62 7.71 5.93
C MET A 149 3.03 7.01 7.25
N SER A 150 2.33 5.96 7.66
CA SER A 150 2.58 5.25 8.94
C SER A 150 4.02 4.78 9.11
N THR A 151 4.74 4.48 8.02
CA THR A 151 6.18 4.20 8.04
C THR A 151 7.03 5.41 8.49
N PHE A 152 6.66 6.63 8.09
CA PHE A 152 7.28 7.86 8.60
C PHE A 152 7.04 7.98 10.10
N TRP A 153 5.79 7.80 10.55
CA TRP A 153 5.41 8.03 11.94
C TRP A 153 6.05 7.03 12.91
N GLN A 154 6.10 5.75 12.56
CA GLN A 154 6.83 4.74 13.34
C GLN A 154 8.32 5.11 13.46
N MET A 155 8.97 5.50 12.35
CA MET A 155 10.36 5.94 12.41
C MET A 155 10.55 7.23 13.22
N TYR A 156 9.64 8.20 13.08
CA TYR A 156 9.63 9.48 13.79
C TYR A 156 9.46 9.32 15.32
N ASN A 157 8.63 8.36 15.72
CA ASN A 157 8.35 8.03 17.12
C ASN A 157 9.45 7.19 17.77
N GLY A 158 10.43 6.71 17.01
CA GLY A 158 11.55 5.94 17.56
C GLY A 158 11.27 4.43 17.68
N GLU A 159 10.31 3.91 16.92
CA GLU A 159 9.97 2.48 16.95
C GLU A 159 11.14 1.58 16.53
N GLU A 160 11.35 0.47 17.23
CA GLU A 160 12.39 -0.47 16.85
C GLU A 160 12.09 -1.17 15.50
N PHE A 161 10.80 -1.39 15.22
CA PHE A 161 10.31 -2.06 14.04
C PHE A 161 9.19 -1.24 13.39
N ALA A 162 9.23 -1.12 12.07
CA ALA A 162 8.04 -0.79 11.30
C ALA A 162 7.18 -2.05 11.17
N VAL A 163 5.87 -1.89 11.17
CA VAL A 163 4.93 -3.01 11.05
C VAL A 163 4.20 -2.95 9.72
N VAL A 164 4.07 -4.09 9.05
CA VAL A 164 3.17 -4.31 7.91
C VAL A 164 2.00 -5.15 8.40
N THR A 165 0.79 -4.65 8.20
CA THR A 165 -0.45 -5.26 8.69
C THR A 165 -1.38 -5.55 7.51
N PHE A 166 -1.76 -6.81 7.37
CA PHE A 166 -2.85 -7.23 6.51
C PHE A 166 -4.09 -7.36 7.36
N HIS A 167 -5.15 -6.66 7.00
CA HIS A 167 -6.40 -6.67 7.75
C HIS A 167 -7.60 -6.73 6.80
N ARG A 168 -8.71 -7.26 7.29
CA ARG A 168 -10.00 -7.16 6.60
C ARG A 168 -10.40 -5.70 6.47
N MET A 169 -10.96 -5.35 5.32
CA MET A 169 -11.56 -4.05 5.12
C MET A 169 -13.01 -4.08 5.59
N THR A 170 -13.39 -3.00 6.26
CA THR A 170 -14.75 -2.69 6.70
C THR A 170 -15.10 -1.30 6.15
N GLU A 171 -16.36 -0.87 6.31
CA GLU A 171 -16.74 0.52 6.01
C GLU A 171 -15.90 1.52 6.80
N ASP A 172 -15.59 1.17 8.05
CA ASP A 172 -14.68 1.94 8.88
C ASP A 172 -13.22 1.75 8.45
N LEU A 173 -12.55 2.87 8.15
CA LEU A 173 -11.16 2.89 7.69
C LEU A 173 -10.19 2.29 8.73
N ASP A 174 -9.42 1.31 8.27
CA ASP A 174 -8.38 0.62 9.04
C ASP A 174 -8.88 0.00 10.37
N ARG A 175 -10.14 -0.44 10.45
CA ARG A 175 -10.74 -1.01 11.68
C ARG A 175 -11.02 -2.50 11.67
N GLY A 176 -10.96 -3.16 10.52
CA GLY A 176 -11.23 -4.60 10.45
C GLY A 176 -10.17 -5.48 11.12
N GLU A 177 -10.50 -6.74 11.29
CA GLU A 177 -9.64 -7.74 11.95
C GLU A 177 -8.30 -7.92 11.25
N VAL A 178 -7.23 -8.10 12.04
CA VAL A 178 -5.88 -8.34 11.57
C VAL A 178 -5.71 -9.80 11.18
N LEU A 179 -5.33 -10.03 9.92
CA LEU A 179 -5.05 -11.36 9.37
C LEU A 179 -3.59 -11.74 9.52
N LEU A 180 -2.69 -10.77 9.33
CA LEU A 180 -1.25 -10.96 9.41
C LEU A 180 -0.57 -9.67 9.84
N GLU A 181 0.36 -9.77 10.78
CA GLU A 181 1.21 -8.65 11.20
C GLU A 181 2.67 -9.09 11.16
N LYS A 182 3.52 -8.33 10.47
CA LYS A 182 4.95 -8.63 10.35
C LYS A 182 5.78 -7.41 10.70
N LYS A 183 6.82 -7.65 11.52
CA LYS A 183 7.79 -6.64 11.93
C LYS A 183 8.93 -6.53 10.94
N VAL A 184 9.32 -5.31 10.61
CA VAL A 184 10.43 -4.96 9.73
C VAL A 184 11.38 -4.05 10.50
N LYS A 185 12.57 -4.57 10.84
CA LYS A 185 13.57 -3.83 11.63
C LYS A 185 13.92 -2.49 10.96
N ILE A 186 13.79 -1.39 11.71
CA ILE A 186 14.19 -0.06 11.27
C ILE A 186 15.72 0.05 11.40
N ASN A 187 16.36 0.50 10.32
CA ASN A 187 17.78 0.86 10.31
C ASN A 187 17.88 2.39 10.31
N TYR A 188 18.23 2.96 11.45
CA TYR A 188 18.30 4.41 11.67
C TYR A 188 19.47 5.10 10.96
N ASP A 189 20.47 4.35 10.48
CA ASP A 189 21.56 4.88 9.64
C ASP A 189 21.13 5.11 8.19
N ARG A 190 19.99 4.53 7.80
CA ARG A 190 19.42 4.64 6.46
C ARG A 190 18.26 5.64 6.42
N PRO A 191 18.02 6.30 5.29
CA PRO A 191 16.92 7.25 5.17
C PRO A 191 15.56 6.56 5.18
N LEU A 192 14.49 7.32 5.45
CA LEU A 192 13.11 6.86 5.35
C LEU A 192 12.79 6.22 3.98
N ASP A 193 13.32 6.78 2.88
CA ASP A 193 13.22 6.18 1.54
C ASP A 193 13.65 4.71 1.51
N TYR A 194 14.70 4.34 2.25
CA TYR A 194 15.14 2.94 2.35
C TYR A 194 14.09 2.10 3.09
N LEU A 195 13.56 2.59 4.21
CA LEU A 195 12.54 1.87 4.98
C LEU A 195 11.25 1.68 4.18
N ILE A 196 10.78 2.71 3.47
CA ILE A 196 9.59 2.60 2.60
C ILE A 196 9.82 1.52 1.55
N LYS A 197 10.95 1.54 0.83
CA LYS A 197 11.28 0.51 -0.17
C LYS A 197 11.35 -0.89 0.45
N LYS A 198 12.02 -1.03 1.59
CA LYS A 198 12.15 -2.29 2.33
C LYS A 198 10.78 -2.85 2.72
N THR A 199 9.88 -2.01 3.25
CA THR A 199 8.51 -2.42 3.57
C THR A 199 7.72 -2.82 2.32
N LYS A 200 7.88 -2.14 1.17
CA LYS A 200 7.21 -2.57 -0.08
C LYS A 200 7.65 -3.94 -0.58
N ILE A 201 8.95 -4.23 -0.49
CA ILE A 201 9.48 -5.56 -0.85
C ILE A 201 8.87 -6.62 0.06
N PHE A 202 8.92 -6.40 1.38
CA PHE A 202 8.36 -7.35 2.33
C PHE A 202 6.84 -7.50 2.23
N SER A 203 6.11 -6.41 2.02
CA SER A 203 4.66 -6.47 1.77
C SER A 203 4.33 -7.36 0.58
N ALA A 204 5.11 -7.32 -0.50
CA ALA A 204 4.89 -8.18 -1.66
C ALA A 204 5.11 -9.66 -1.30
N LEU A 205 6.19 -9.98 -0.59
CA LEU A 205 6.52 -11.36 -0.18
C LEU A 205 5.50 -11.91 0.83
N TYR A 206 5.17 -11.15 1.86
CA TYR A 206 4.17 -11.55 2.85
C TYR A 206 2.77 -11.69 2.26
N MET A 207 2.44 -10.89 1.23
CA MET A 207 1.19 -11.06 0.51
C MET A 207 1.16 -12.39 -0.25
N LEU A 208 2.27 -12.80 -0.86
CA LEU A 208 2.35 -14.09 -1.55
C LEU A 208 2.16 -15.25 -0.55
N ASP A 209 2.91 -15.23 0.56
CA ASP A 209 2.77 -16.23 1.62
C ASP A 209 1.31 -16.32 2.12
N LEU A 210 0.67 -15.18 2.37
CA LEU A 210 -0.71 -15.14 2.82
C LEU A 210 -1.70 -15.63 1.76
N LEU A 211 -1.49 -15.30 0.48
CA LEU A 211 -2.34 -15.77 -0.62
C LEU A 211 -2.21 -17.29 -0.81
N ASP A 212 -1.02 -17.86 -0.58
CA ASP A 212 -0.80 -19.30 -0.62
C ASP A 212 -1.57 -19.99 0.51
N GLU A 213 -1.48 -19.48 1.75
CA GLU A 213 -2.28 -19.99 2.89
C GLU A 213 -3.79 -19.93 2.60
N ILE A 214 -4.29 -18.85 1.98
CA ILE A 214 -5.72 -18.68 1.65
C ILE A 214 -6.15 -19.59 0.48
N ALA A 215 -5.27 -19.82 -0.49
CA ALA A 215 -5.56 -20.71 -1.60
C ALA A 215 -5.68 -22.17 -1.13
N GLU A 216 -4.86 -22.57 -0.16
CA GLU A 216 -4.94 -23.89 0.49
C GLU A 216 -6.18 -24.01 1.40
N ASP A 217 -6.45 -23.02 2.25
CA ASP A 217 -7.62 -22.97 3.12
C ASP A 217 -8.26 -21.56 3.11
N PRO A 218 -9.37 -21.36 2.37
CA PRO A 218 -10.10 -20.08 2.40
C PRO A 218 -10.61 -19.70 3.81
N GLY A 219 -10.76 -20.68 4.71
CA GLY A 219 -11.05 -20.49 6.12
C GLY A 219 -10.05 -19.58 6.83
N ARG A 220 -8.80 -19.52 6.35
CA ARG A 220 -7.73 -18.65 6.84
C ARG A 220 -8.13 -17.18 6.90
N LEU A 221 -8.95 -16.72 5.95
CA LEU A 221 -9.44 -15.34 5.93
C LEU A 221 -10.31 -15.03 7.15
N PHE A 222 -11.00 -16.01 7.74
CA PHE A 222 -11.94 -15.83 8.85
C PHE A 222 -11.29 -16.04 10.22
N GLN A 223 -9.98 -16.30 10.25
CA GLN A 223 -9.18 -16.45 11.46
C GLN A 223 -8.47 -15.13 11.82
N GLY A 224 -9.11 -14.00 11.51
CA GLY A 224 -8.63 -12.68 11.91
C GLY A 224 -8.71 -12.50 13.41
N ARG A 225 -7.84 -11.66 13.96
CA ARG A 225 -7.92 -11.23 15.36
C ARG A 225 -8.36 -9.77 15.48
N PRO A 226 -9.09 -9.39 16.54
CA PRO A 226 -9.35 -7.99 16.83
C PRO A 226 -8.05 -7.18 16.92
N GLN A 227 -8.14 -5.89 16.60
CA GLN A 227 -7.04 -4.96 16.80
C GLN A 227 -6.83 -4.70 18.30
N GLU A 228 -5.59 -4.78 18.75
CA GLU A 228 -5.21 -4.58 20.16
C GLU A 228 -4.20 -3.45 20.28
N GLY A 229 -4.35 -2.59 21.28
CA GLY A 229 -3.43 -1.50 21.56
C GLY A 229 -4.13 -0.15 21.66
N LYS A 230 -3.33 0.91 21.77
CA LYS A 230 -3.85 2.27 21.88
C LYS A 230 -4.30 2.77 20.51
N GLU A 231 -5.49 3.36 20.45
CA GLU A 231 -5.98 4.04 19.26
C GLU A 231 -5.07 5.23 18.89
N GLY A 232 -4.66 5.29 17.61
CA GLY A 232 -3.90 6.42 17.07
C GLY A 232 -4.22 6.68 15.60
N TYR A 233 -4.26 7.96 15.23
CA TYR A 233 -4.46 8.41 13.86
C TYR A 233 -3.43 9.48 13.52
N TYR A 234 -2.69 9.25 12.44
CA TYR A 234 -1.65 10.16 11.99
C TYR A 234 -1.96 10.72 10.59
N PRO A 235 -2.03 12.05 10.44
CA PRO A 235 -2.22 12.68 9.14
C PRO A 235 -0.93 12.64 8.32
N PHE A 236 -0.97 13.20 7.12
CA PHE A 236 0.24 13.39 6.34
C PHE A 236 1.21 14.34 7.10
N PRO A 237 2.51 14.00 7.24
CA PRO A 237 3.46 14.81 8.00
C PRO A 237 3.61 16.23 7.44
N GLY A 238 3.41 17.23 8.30
CA GLY A 238 3.61 18.64 7.98
C GLY A 238 5.06 19.13 8.06
N ARG A 239 5.26 20.43 7.85
CA ARG A 239 6.59 21.08 7.87
C ARG A 239 7.33 20.91 9.20
N GLU A 240 6.62 21.12 10.30
CA GLU A 240 7.17 20.96 11.66
C GLU A 240 7.68 19.54 11.91
N HIS A 241 6.94 18.53 11.44
CA HIS A 241 7.33 17.12 11.53
C HIS A 241 8.58 16.86 10.71
N GLY A 242 8.68 17.40 9.49
CA GLY A 242 9.90 17.31 8.67
C GLY A 242 11.13 17.95 9.34
N ILE A 243 10.96 19.11 9.98
CA ILE A 243 12.03 19.79 10.73
C ILE A 243 12.44 18.95 11.95
N ALA A 244 11.47 18.49 12.74
CA ALA A 244 11.72 17.66 13.91
C ALA A 244 12.37 16.32 13.55
N PHE A 245 11.96 15.68 12.45
CA PHE A 245 12.54 14.46 11.90
C PHE A 245 14.05 14.65 11.65
N ARG A 246 14.44 15.75 10.99
CA ARG A 246 15.86 16.08 10.76
C ARG A 246 16.62 16.43 12.03
N ARG A 247 15.98 17.14 12.98
CA ARG A 247 16.60 17.48 14.29
C ARG A 247 16.89 16.24 15.12
N LYS A 248 16.10 15.17 14.97
CA LYS A 248 16.38 13.84 15.54
C LYS A 248 17.53 13.08 14.85
N GLY A 249 18.22 13.70 13.89
CA GLY A 249 19.27 13.07 13.09
C GLY A 249 18.77 12.15 11.96
N LEU A 250 17.45 12.05 11.77
CA LEU A 250 16.85 11.17 10.78
C LEU A 250 16.85 11.79 9.38
N LYS A 251 17.01 10.95 8.36
CA LYS A 251 17.11 11.38 6.95
C LYS A 251 15.88 10.96 6.17
N LEU A 252 15.31 11.85 5.35
CA LEU A 252 14.15 11.52 4.50
C LEU A 252 14.53 10.79 3.21
N LEU A 253 15.59 11.23 2.52
CA LEU A 253 16.06 10.72 1.21
C LEU A 253 17.57 10.45 1.19
#